data_AF-A0A7X2Z398-F1
#
_entry.id   AF-A0A7X2Z398-F1
#
_cell.length_a   1.000
_cell.length_b   1.000
_cell.length_c   1.000
_cell.angle_alpha   90.00
_cell.angle_beta   90.00
_cell.angle_gamma   90.00
#
_symmetry.space_group_name_H-M   'P 1'
#
loop_
_entity.id
_entity.type
_entity.pdbx_description
1 polymer ?
#
loop_
_entity_poly.entity_id
_entity_poly.type
_entity_poly.pdbx_seq_one_letter_code
_entity_poly.pdbx_strand_id
1 'polypeptide(L)'
;MWWLAFVLIAFIFQIATILILEFRNPSKAVAWMVILFLFPVIGFILYYFVAQDYKKRRKLRRRGSRVFQEIRAKLWQQAAIVESIEEMSNPEYRHQERLFGLLTHISESPITGCNKTKVLTDGEKTFAAMLAAMEQAQDHIHMESYIFRADGIGQSFKRMMLRKAGEGVKVRLICDGLGSYQLNSSFVKELQDGGVEVYFFLPPLIATLDRRVNYRNHRKILVVDGTVGFIGGLNVGDEYLGLDGKLGYWRDTHLQISGDAVYFLQNAFLADWRLASGQRVNHPELYPQHHCRGSEQVQILTSGPDQHWDAIQEMCFGAIAVAKRRIWITSPYFIPDPSIYNAIKTAAVSGVEVNIIIPHESDSRIVKLASLSYVEELLQSGVKFYQYEKGFIHAKVMIVDDLLATVGTANMDMRSFFYNFEMTAILFDQAPISRLSEDFLRDLAESRAIDLKAFARRPKLQRGLELLCRLLSPLL
;
A
#
# COMPACT_ATOMS: atom_id res chain seq x y z
N MET A 1 -36.11 9.55 36.54
CA MET A 1 -36.08 10.51 35.42
C MET A 1 -34.73 11.23 35.28
N TRP A 2 -34.06 11.63 36.36
CA TRP A 2 -32.74 12.27 36.30
C TRP A 2 -31.64 11.45 35.59
N TRP A 3 -31.65 10.13 35.75
CA TRP A 3 -30.69 9.25 35.07
C TRP A 3 -30.88 9.21 33.55
N LEU A 4 -32.11 9.32 33.03
CA LEU A 4 -32.38 9.41 31.59
C LEU A 4 -31.86 10.73 31.02
N ALA A 5 -32.06 11.83 31.76
CA ALA A 5 -31.50 13.13 31.38
C ALA A 5 -29.96 13.08 31.37
N PHE A 6 -29.35 12.43 32.36
CA PHE A 6 -27.90 12.23 32.39
C PHE A 6 -27.39 11.41 31.19
N VAL A 7 -28.05 10.30 30.85
CA VAL A 7 -27.70 9.47 29.69
C VAL A 7 -27.84 10.27 28.39
N LEU A 8 -28.92 11.04 28.23
CA LEU A 8 -29.13 11.88 27.05
C LEU A 8 -28.06 12.97 26.93
N ILE A 9 -27.73 13.65 28.03
CA ILE A 9 -26.68 14.69 28.05
C ILE A 9 -25.32 14.07 27.70
N ALA A 10 -25.00 12.89 28.25
CA ALA A 10 -23.77 12.18 27.91
C ALA A 10 -23.72 11.81 26.43
N PHE A 11 -24.82 11.34 25.85
CA PHE A 11 -24.91 11.00 24.43
C PHE A 11 -24.77 12.23 23.52
N ILE A 12 -25.43 13.34 23.86
CA ILE A 12 -25.30 14.63 23.15
C ILE A 12 -23.84 15.11 23.22
N PHE A 13 -23.21 15.03 24.39
CA PHE A 13 -21.80 15.38 24.56
C PHE A 13 -20.87 14.52 23.68
N GLN A 14 -21.12 13.21 23.59
CA GLN A 14 -20.36 12.29 22.74
C GLN A 14 -20.49 12.66 21.26
N ILE A 15 -21.72 12.90 20.78
CA ILE A 15 -21.99 13.34 19.39
C ILE A 15 -21.31 14.67 19.11
N ALA A 16 -21.51 15.68 19.97
CA ALA A 16 -20.91 17.00 19.80
C ALA A 16 -19.39 16.92 19.75
N THR A 17 -18.78 16.07 20.59
CA THR A 17 -17.33 15.83 20.58
C THR A 17 -16.86 15.27 19.24
N ILE A 18 -17.52 14.24 18.71
CA ILE A 18 -17.16 13.64 17.41
C ILE A 18 -17.32 14.68 16.29
N LEU A 19 -18.44 15.41 16.25
CA LEU A 19 -18.70 16.42 15.22
C LEU A 19 -17.68 17.56 15.25
N ILE A 20 -17.33 18.07 16.44
CA ILE A 20 -16.36 19.17 16.59
C ILE A 20 -14.95 18.72 16.21
N LEU A 21 -14.56 17.49 16.57
CA LEU A 21 -13.21 17.00 16.30
C LEU A 21 -13.03 16.52 14.85
N GLU A 22 -14.07 15.96 14.24
CA GLU A 22 -14.06 15.44 12.85
C GLU A 22 -14.68 16.40 11.82
N PHE A 23 -14.92 17.67 12.16
CA PHE A 23 -15.63 18.63 11.29
C PHE A 23 -15.03 18.78 9.88
N ARG A 24 -13.73 18.52 9.73
CA ARG A 24 -13.02 18.59 8.45
C ARG A 24 -13.21 17.35 7.56
N ASN A 25 -13.68 16.25 8.14
CA ASN A 25 -13.90 14.98 7.44
C ASN A 25 -15.32 14.47 7.74
N PRO A 26 -16.36 15.03 7.09
CA PRO A 26 -17.75 14.66 7.36
C PRO A 26 -18.02 13.17 7.26
N SER A 27 -17.39 12.47 6.29
CA SER A 27 -17.52 11.02 6.14
C SER A 27 -17.02 10.26 7.36
N LYS A 28 -15.88 10.65 7.95
CA LYS A 28 -15.35 10.04 9.18
C LYS A 28 -16.26 10.31 10.38
N ALA A 29 -16.80 11.53 10.47
CA ALA A 29 -17.75 11.89 11.52
C ALA A 29 -18.99 10.99 11.47
N VAL A 30 -19.54 10.77 10.27
CA VAL A 30 -20.70 9.88 10.06
C VAL A 30 -20.38 8.44 10.48
N ALA A 31 -19.22 7.90 10.07
CA ALA A 31 -18.82 6.55 10.45
C ALA A 31 -18.76 6.38 11.98
N TRP A 32 -18.15 7.34 12.69
CA TRP A 32 -18.07 7.32 14.14
C TRP A 32 -19.41 7.55 14.83
N MET A 33 -20.29 8.38 14.26
CA MET A 33 -21.66 8.54 14.75
C MET A 33 -22.46 7.23 14.64
N VAL A 34 -22.30 6.47 13.56
CA VAL A 34 -22.96 5.16 13.40
C VAL A 34 -22.47 4.18 14.46
N ILE A 35 -21.15 4.08 14.68
CA ILE A 35 -20.59 3.22 15.73
C ILE A 35 -21.09 3.65 17.12
N LEU A 36 -21.09 4.95 17.40
CA LEU A 36 -21.59 5.49 18.66
C LEU A 36 -23.07 5.18 18.88
N PHE A 37 -23.87 5.27 17.81
CA PHE A 37 -25.30 4.99 17.86
C PHE A 37 -25.60 3.51 18.12
N LEU A 38 -24.88 2.59 17.45
CA LEU A 38 -25.05 1.15 17.63
C LEU A 38 -24.51 0.65 18.97
N PHE A 39 -23.40 1.23 19.43
CA PHE A 39 -22.73 0.86 20.68
C PHE A 39 -22.44 2.10 21.52
N PRO A 40 -23.45 2.67 22.21
CA PRO A 40 -23.24 3.81 23.10
C PRO A 40 -22.15 3.53 24.13
N VAL A 41 -21.39 4.54 24.54
CA VAL A 41 -20.21 4.43 25.43
C VAL A 41 -19.03 3.67 24.81
N ILE A 42 -19.20 2.42 24.35
CA ILE A 42 -18.13 1.62 23.73
C ILE A 42 -17.62 2.32 22.47
N GLY A 43 -18.52 2.78 21.60
CA GLY A 43 -18.18 3.51 20.39
C GLY A 43 -17.43 4.81 20.68
N PHE A 44 -17.74 5.49 21.79
CA PHE A 44 -17.02 6.69 22.21
C PHE A 44 -15.63 6.37 22.77
N ILE A 45 -15.49 5.27 23.52
CA ILE A 45 -14.19 4.77 23.98
C ILE A 45 -13.33 4.41 22.76
N LEU A 46 -13.88 3.67 21.80
CA LEU A 46 -13.20 3.35 20.55
C LEU A 46 -12.79 4.63 19.81
N TYR A 47 -13.68 5.60 19.65
CA TYR A 47 -13.38 6.90 19.05
C TYR A 47 -12.18 7.56 19.72
N TYR A 48 -12.14 7.60 21.05
CA TYR A 48 -11.07 8.24 21.80
C TYR A 48 -9.68 7.64 21.55
N PHE A 49 -9.59 6.31 21.41
CA PHE A 49 -8.32 5.60 21.19
C PHE A 49 -7.94 5.47 19.71
N VAL A 50 -8.91 5.50 18.80
CA VAL A 50 -8.71 5.16 17.40
C VAL A 50 -8.75 6.42 16.50
N ALA A 51 -9.62 7.39 16.76
CA ALA A 51 -9.95 8.45 15.78
C ALA A 51 -8.99 9.66 15.75
N GLN A 52 -8.17 9.90 16.76
CA GLN A 52 -7.44 11.18 16.88
C GLN A 52 -6.17 11.27 15.99
N ASP A 53 -6.36 11.69 14.73
CA ASP A 53 -5.32 11.71 13.70
C ASP A 53 -4.49 13.03 13.61
N TYR A 54 -5.16 14.19 13.63
CA TYR A 54 -4.57 15.43 13.10
C TYR A 54 -3.36 15.98 13.87
N LYS A 55 -3.42 16.02 15.21
CA LYS A 55 -2.31 16.55 16.04
C LYS A 55 -1.06 15.67 15.95
N LYS A 56 -1.22 14.37 15.65
CA LYS A 56 -0.13 13.38 15.61
C LYS A 56 0.59 13.35 14.27
N ARG A 57 -0.12 13.53 13.15
CA ARG A 57 0.50 13.70 11.82
C ARG A 57 1.57 14.80 11.84
N ARG A 58 1.29 15.94 12.47
CA ARG A 58 2.25 17.05 12.61
C ARG A 58 3.52 16.68 13.40
N LYS A 59 3.42 15.80 14.41
CA LYS A 59 4.56 15.34 15.22
C LYS A 59 5.39 14.30 14.45
N LEU A 60 4.75 13.41 13.70
CA LEU A 60 5.39 12.43 12.82
C LEU A 60 6.16 13.12 11.68
N ARG A 61 5.55 14.11 11.00
CA ARG A 61 6.17 14.94 9.94
C ARG A 61 7.53 15.52 10.30
N ARG A 62 7.67 16.02 11.54
CA ARG A 62 8.93 16.63 12.00
C ARG A 62 10.09 15.64 12.17
N ARG A 63 9.81 14.33 12.24
CA ARG A 63 10.81 13.29 12.49
C ARG A 63 11.29 12.58 11.21
N GLY A 64 10.42 12.40 10.21
CA GLY A 64 10.73 11.68 8.96
C GLY A 64 11.65 12.43 7.99
N SER A 65 11.29 13.68 7.64
CA SER A 65 11.93 14.45 6.53
C SER A 65 13.44 14.74 6.70
N ARG A 66 14.01 14.65 7.91
CA ARG A 66 15.42 15.02 8.13
C ARG A 66 16.45 14.02 7.58
N VAL A 67 16.14 12.72 7.52
CA VAL A 67 17.15 11.72 7.08
C VAL A 67 17.43 11.87 5.59
N PHE A 68 16.37 11.98 4.78
CA PHE A 68 16.50 12.08 3.33
C PHE A 68 17.21 13.37 2.91
N GLN A 69 16.93 14.50 3.55
CA GLN A 69 17.56 15.79 3.22
C GLN A 69 19.09 15.77 3.33
N GLU A 70 19.66 14.95 4.22
CA GLU A 70 21.10 14.87 4.43
C GLU A 70 21.83 14.13 3.30
N ILE A 71 21.19 13.12 2.69
CA ILE A 71 21.79 12.29 1.62
C ILE A 71 21.33 12.75 0.24
N ARG A 72 20.24 13.51 0.17
CA ARG A 72 19.61 13.99 -1.07
C ARG A 72 20.62 14.51 -2.09
N ALA A 73 21.51 15.42 -1.68
CA ALA A 73 22.49 16.00 -2.58
C ALA A 73 23.41 14.94 -3.23
N LYS A 74 23.82 13.93 -2.45
CA LYS A 74 24.64 12.81 -2.94
C LYS A 74 23.85 11.92 -3.90
N LEU A 75 22.60 11.58 -3.55
CA LEU A 75 21.76 10.75 -4.42
C LEU A 75 21.49 11.42 -5.77
N TRP A 76 21.26 12.73 -5.80
CA TRP A 76 21.05 13.47 -7.04
C TRP A 76 22.31 13.54 -7.92
N GLN A 77 23.50 13.46 -7.32
CA GLN A 77 24.75 13.40 -8.08
C GLN A 77 25.05 12.01 -8.64
N GLN A 78 24.54 10.96 -8.00
CA GLN A 78 24.82 9.57 -8.37
C GLN A 78 23.75 8.95 -9.26
N ALA A 79 22.49 9.38 -9.10
CA ALA A 79 21.35 8.83 -9.82
C ALA A 79 21.10 9.57 -11.13
N ALA A 80 20.67 8.84 -12.16
CA ALA A 80 20.11 9.40 -13.36
C ALA A 80 18.69 9.89 -13.07
N ILE A 81 18.56 11.18 -12.74
CA ILE A 81 17.27 11.83 -12.46
C ILE A 81 16.65 12.38 -13.74
N VAL A 82 15.34 12.17 -13.90
CA VAL A 82 14.53 12.81 -14.95
C VAL A 82 14.03 14.14 -14.40
N GLU A 83 14.59 15.25 -14.87
CA GLU A 83 14.31 16.60 -14.34
C GLU A 83 13.24 17.34 -15.12
N SER A 84 13.04 16.99 -16.39
CA SER A 84 12.14 17.65 -17.31
C SER A 84 11.21 16.68 -18.02
N ILE A 85 10.09 17.17 -18.55
CA ILE A 85 9.15 16.32 -19.28
C ILE A 85 9.73 15.85 -20.62
N GLU A 86 10.65 16.62 -21.19
CA GLU A 86 11.38 16.31 -22.41
C GLU A 86 12.32 15.11 -22.25
N GLU A 87 12.76 14.83 -21.02
CA GLU A 87 13.57 13.66 -20.68
C GLU A 87 12.73 12.39 -20.48
N MET A 88 11.40 12.48 -20.43
CA MET A 88 10.55 11.30 -20.31
C MET A 88 10.73 10.39 -21.53
N SER A 89 11.04 9.11 -21.30
CA SER A 89 11.25 8.14 -22.38
C SER A 89 9.95 7.78 -23.10
N ASN A 90 8.81 7.94 -22.42
CA ASN A 90 7.50 7.63 -22.94
C ASN A 90 6.86 8.82 -23.69
N PRO A 91 6.57 8.68 -25.00
CA PRO A 91 5.97 9.75 -25.80
C PRO A 91 4.54 10.13 -25.38
N GLU A 92 3.82 9.29 -24.64
CA GLU A 92 2.48 9.61 -24.10
C GLU A 92 2.51 10.78 -23.10
N TYR A 93 3.69 11.12 -22.57
CA TYR A 93 3.89 12.29 -21.70
C TYR A 93 3.92 13.63 -22.46
N ARG A 94 3.91 13.63 -23.80
CA ARG A 94 3.75 14.88 -24.55
C ARG A 94 2.42 15.55 -24.16
N HIS A 95 2.48 16.80 -23.75
CA HIS A 95 1.34 17.58 -23.26
C HIS A 95 0.74 17.09 -21.92
N GLN A 96 1.56 16.45 -21.08
CA GLN A 96 1.18 16.01 -19.74
C GLN A 96 1.94 16.80 -18.64
N GLU A 97 2.24 18.08 -18.88
CA GLU A 97 3.02 18.94 -17.98
C GLU A 97 2.44 19.00 -16.58
N ARG A 98 1.10 19.00 -16.48
CA ARG A 98 0.41 19.00 -15.19
C ARG A 98 0.58 17.68 -14.43
N LEU A 99 0.53 16.53 -15.10
CA LEU A 99 0.75 15.24 -14.45
C LEU A 99 2.22 15.06 -14.07
N PHE A 100 3.15 15.41 -14.96
CA PHE A 100 4.57 15.39 -14.65
C PHE A 100 4.89 16.29 -13.45
N GLY A 101 4.42 17.54 -13.46
CA GLY A 101 4.57 18.48 -12.35
C GLY A 101 3.94 17.97 -11.05
N LEU A 102 2.78 17.30 -11.12
CA LEU A 102 2.20 16.65 -9.96
C LEU A 102 3.17 15.59 -9.39
N LEU A 103 3.59 14.62 -10.21
CA LEU A 103 4.45 13.52 -9.79
C LEU A 103 5.79 13.98 -9.23
N THR A 104 6.38 15.04 -9.77
CA THR A 104 7.66 15.59 -9.31
C THR A 104 7.54 16.43 -8.03
N HIS A 105 6.38 17.03 -7.76
CA HIS A 105 6.20 17.93 -6.60
C HIS A 105 5.46 17.30 -5.41
N ILE A 106 4.66 16.24 -5.61
CA ILE A 106 3.97 15.56 -4.51
C ILE A 106 4.89 14.68 -3.67
N SER A 107 6.04 14.27 -4.22
CA SER A 107 6.98 13.36 -3.59
C SER A 107 8.37 13.96 -3.46
N GLU A 108 9.06 13.57 -2.40
CA GLU A 108 10.51 13.79 -2.30
C GLU A 108 11.31 12.80 -3.17
N SER A 109 10.68 11.72 -3.67
CA SER A 109 11.33 10.77 -4.60
C SER A 109 11.20 11.26 -6.05
N PRO A 110 12.31 11.45 -6.77
CA PRO A 110 12.30 11.79 -8.18
C PRO A 110 11.96 10.58 -9.05
N ILE A 111 11.68 10.85 -10.33
CA ILE A 111 11.71 9.83 -11.39
C ILE A 111 13.18 9.54 -11.70
N THR A 112 13.54 8.27 -11.70
CA THR A 112 14.90 7.80 -11.99
C THR A 112 14.92 7.08 -13.34
N GLY A 113 15.95 7.27 -14.17
CA GLY A 113 16.04 6.71 -15.52
C GLY A 113 16.99 5.51 -15.68
N CYS A 114 17.72 5.15 -14.63
CA CYS A 114 18.67 4.03 -14.64
C CYS A 114 18.06 2.84 -13.90
N ASN A 115 17.07 2.18 -14.50
CA ASN A 115 16.43 1.02 -13.87
C ASN A 115 16.21 -0.15 -14.81
N LYS A 116 16.02 -1.30 -14.19
CA LYS A 116 15.43 -2.49 -14.80
C LYS A 116 14.47 -3.11 -13.80
N THR A 117 13.26 -3.41 -14.26
CA THR A 117 12.22 -4.05 -13.47
C THR A 117 11.92 -5.45 -13.98
N LYS A 118 11.54 -6.34 -13.06
CA LYS A 118 11.04 -7.68 -13.36
C LYS A 118 9.76 -7.91 -12.56
N VAL A 119 8.67 -8.15 -13.29
CA VAL A 119 7.35 -8.46 -12.72
C VAL A 119 7.30 -9.92 -12.25
N LEU A 120 6.88 -10.12 -11.01
CA LEU A 120 6.70 -11.41 -10.34
C LEU A 120 5.22 -11.53 -9.95
N THR A 121 4.57 -12.64 -10.30
CA THR A 121 3.10 -12.75 -10.33
C THR A 121 2.49 -13.63 -9.24
N ASP A 122 3.31 -14.23 -8.38
CA ASP A 122 2.88 -15.16 -7.34
C ASP A 122 3.94 -15.26 -6.23
N GLY A 123 3.56 -15.88 -5.11
CA GLY A 123 4.45 -16.08 -3.97
C GLY A 123 5.66 -16.95 -4.29
N GLU A 124 5.49 -18.03 -5.06
CA GLU A 124 6.59 -18.95 -5.40
C GLU A 124 7.73 -18.23 -6.13
N LYS A 125 7.43 -17.54 -7.23
CA LYS A 125 8.44 -16.78 -7.99
C LYS A 125 9.01 -15.63 -7.18
N THR A 126 8.18 -14.97 -6.37
CA THR A 126 8.60 -13.81 -5.59
C THR A 126 9.57 -14.22 -4.49
N PHE A 127 9.19 -15.17 -3.63
CA PHE A 127 10.04 -15.58 -2.52
C PHE A 127 11.30 -16.30 -3.01
N ALA A 128 11.24 -17.08 -4.09
CA ALA A 128 12.43 -17.65 -4.71
C ALA A 128 13.41 -16.57 -5.18
N ALA A 129 12.91 -15.51 -5.85
CA ALA A 129 13.74 -14.40 -6.29
C ALA A 129 14.32 -13.59 -5.12
N MET A 130 13.54 -13.35 -4.06
CA MET A 130 13.99 -12.67 -2.85
C MET A 130 15.10 -13.46 -2.13
N LEU A 131 14.89 -14.76 -1.90
CA LEU A 131 15.88 -15.62 -1.27
C LEU A 131 17.16 -15.74 -2.11
N ALA A 132 17.03 -15.84 -3.44
CA ALA A 132 18.18 -15.85 -4.34
C ALA A 132 18.96 -14.53 -4.31
N ALA A 133 18.29 -13.38 -4.16
CA ALA A 133 18.97 -12.10 -3.99
C ALA A 133 19.68 -12.03 -2.63
N MET A 134 19.01 -12.44 -1.54
CA MET A 134 19.59 -12.47 -0.20
C MET A 134 20.83 -13.38 -0.10
N GLU A 135 20.84 -14.51 -0.80
CA GLU A 135 22.00 -15.40 -0.89
C GLU A 135 23.25 -14.64 -1.33
N GLN A 136 23.10 -13.78 -2.33
CA GLN A 136 24.20 -13.04 -2.96
C GLN A 136 24.66 -11.83 -2.15
N ALA A 137 23.96 -11.47 -1.07
CA ALA A 137 24.26 -10.27 -0.28
C ALA A 137 25.69 -10.31 0.29
N GLN A 138 26.39 -9.19 0.23
CA GLN A 138 27.77 -9.05 0.72
C GLN A 138 27.91 -8.01 1.84
N ASP A 139 27.02 -7.02 1.91
CA ASP A 139 27.12 -5.91 2.84
C ASP A 139 25.91 -5.84 3.78
N HIS A 140 24.70 -5.75 3.23
CA HIS A 140 23.50 -5.62 4.05
C HIS A 140 22.22 -6.17 3.40
N ILE A 141 21.30 -6.59 4.26
CA ILE A 141 19.94 -6.97 3.90
C ILE A 141 18.98 -6.17 4.78
N HIS A 142 18.11 -5.40 4.15
CA HIS A 142 17.07 -4.62 4.81
C HIS A 142 15.71 -5.12 4.37
N MET A 143 14.91 -5.60 5.31
CA MET A 143 13.61 -6.20 5.01
C MET A 143 12.52 -5.64 5.92
N GLU A 144 11.38 -5.32 5.35
CA GLU A 144 10.17 -5.02 6.12
C GLU A 144 8.94 -5.73 5.56
N SER A 145 8.01 -6.07 6.45
CA SER A 145 6.71 -6.62 6.07
C SER A 145 5.63 -6.30 7.09
N TYR A 146 4.38 -6.21 6.64
CA TYR A 146 3.23 -6.02 7.55
C TYR A 146 2.95 -7.32 8.33
N ILE A 147 2.89 -8.44 7.63
CA ILE A 147 2.72 -9.78 8.23
C ILE A 147 4.00 -10.58 8.04
N PHE A 148 4.55 -11.09 9.14
CA PHE A 148 5.63 -12.06 9.12
C PHE A 148 5.21 -13.24 10.00
N ARG A 149 5.14 -14.44 9.42
CA ARG A 149 4.78 -15.68 10.11
C ARG A 149 6.00 -16.54 10.43
N ALA A 150 5.86 -17.39 11.43
CA ALA A 150 6.88 -18.39 11.83
C ALA A 150 6.60 -19.77 11.19
N ASP A 151 6.12 -19.79 9.96
CA ASP A 151 5.71 -20.97 9.19
C ASP A 151 6.78 -21.41 8.17
N GLY A 152 6.46 -22.26 7.19
CA GLY A 152 7.45 -22.86 6.29
C GLY A 152 8.31 -21.82 5.56
N ILE A 153 7.68 -20.84 4.93
CA ILE A 153 8.39 -19.76 4.25
C ILE A 153 9.09 -18.82 5.24
N GLY A 154 8.45 -18.49 6.37
CA GLY A 154 9.05 -17.68 7.43
C GLY A 154 10.34 -18.28 7.99
N GLN A 155 10.36 -19.60 8.20
CA GLN A 155 11.56 -20.34 8.61
C GLN A 155 12.65 -20.32 7.54
N SER A 156 12.28 -20.30 6.26
CA SER A 156 13.23 -20.20 5.15
C SER A 156 13.92 -18.83 5.13
N PHE A 157 13.16 -17.75 5.30
CA PHE A 157 13.71 -16.40 5.49
C PHE A 157 14.58 -16.31 6.74
N LYS A 158 14.15 -16.87 7.88
CA LYS A 158 14.94 -16.91 9.11
C LYS A 158 16.29 -17.60 8.92
N ARG A 159 16.32 -18.80 8.31
CA ARG A 159 17.57 -19.52 8.04
C ARG A 159 18.51 -18.70 7.14
N MET A 160 17.96 -18.05 6.11
CA MET A 160 18.74 -17.17 5.24
C MET A 160 19.35 -16.00 6.03
N MET A 161 18.53 -15.26 6.78
CA MET A 161 18.97 -14.11 7.58
C MET A 161 20.04 -14.49 8.59
N LEU A 162 19.86 -15.59 9.33
CA LEU A 162 20.84 -16.08 10.30
C LEU A 162 22.17 -16.44 9.66
N ARG A 163 22.14 -17.14 8.52
CA ARG A 163 23.36 -17.50 7.80
C ARG A 163 24.10 -16.27 7.30
N LYS A 164 23.41 -15.33 6.65
CA LYS A 164 24.03 -14.09 6.15
C LYS A 164 24.59 -13.22 7.28
N ALA A 165 23.88 -13.14 8.41
CA ALA A 165 24.39 -12.47 9.61
C ALA A 165 25.67 -13.15 10.14
N GLY A 166 25.72 -14.49 10.15
CA GLY A 166 26.92 -15.25 10.52
C GLY A 166 28.11 -15.07 9.55
N GLU A 167 27.84 -14.74 8.28
CA GLU A 167 28.84 -14.38 7.27
C GLU A 167 29.31 -12.91 7.39
N GLY A 168 28.74 -12.13 8.33
CA GLY A 168 29.10 -10.73 8.57
C GLY A 168 28.21 -9.72 7.84
N VAL A 169 27.21 -10.15 7.07
CA VAL A 169 26.24 -9.26 6.40
C VAL A 169 25.34 -8.60 7.44
N LYS A 170 25.13 -7.29 7.33
CA LYS A 170 24.25 -6.56 8.24
C LYS A 170 22.78 -6.79 7.89
N VAL A 171 22.09 -7.59 8.70
CA VAL A 171 20.67 -7.92 8.46
C VAL A 171 19.75 -7.13 9.41
N ARG A 172 18.78 -6.41 8.83
CA ARG A 172 17.78 -5.60 9.53
C ARG A 172 16.37 -6.00 9.11
N LEU A 173 15.53 -6.33 10.08
CA LEU A 173 14.14 -6.73 9.89
C LEU A 173 13.19 -5.80 10.65
N ILE A 174 12.20 -5.25 9.94
CA ILE A 174 11.05 -4.56 10.51
C ILE A 174 9.80 -5.41 10.31
N CYS A 175 9.04 -5.62 11.37
CA CYS A 175 7.70 -6.21 11.28
C CYS A 175 6.67 -5.22 11.82
N ASP A 176 5.48 -5.10 11.21
CA ASP A 176 4.40 -4.34 11.86
C ASP A 176 3.94 -5.09 13.11
N GLY A 177 3.84 -4.39 14.24
CA GLY A 177 3.52 -5.04 15.50
C GLY A 177 2.06 -5.50 15.64
N LEU A 178 1.12 -4.94 14.86
CA LEU A 178 -0.25 -5.44 14.80
C LEU A 178 -0.37 -6.53 13.74
N GLY A 179 0.21 -6.36 12.55
CA GLY A 179 0.15 -7.37 11.49
C GLY A 179 0.88 -8.67 11.86
N SER A 180 2.00 -8.56 12.58
CA SER A 180 2.84 -9.69 12.99
C SER A 180 2.67 -10.08 14.46
N TYR A 181 1.50 -9.81 15.06
CA TYR A 181 1.24 -10.11 16.48
C TYR A 181 1.33 -11.60 16.85
N GLN A 182 1.21 -12.49 15.86
CA GLN A 182 1.33 -13.95 16.02
C GLN A 182 2.78 -14.45 15.94
N LEU A 183 3.74 -13.56 15.63
CA LEU A 183 5.16 -13.93 15.58
C LEU A 183 5.65 -14.18 17.01
N ASN A 184 6.00 -15.43 17.31
CA ASN A 184 6.35 -15.83 18.67
C ASN A 184 7.70 -15.22 19.11
N SER A 185 7.84 -14.98 20.42
CA SER A 185 9.03 -14.36 21.00
C SER A 185 10.29 -15.20 20.85
N SER A 186 10.17 -16.54 20.81
CA SER A 186 11.29 -17.44 20.56
C SER A 186 11.88 -17.24 19.16
N PHE A 187 11.04 -17.10 18.13
CA PHE A 187 11.48 -16.88 16.76
C PHE A 187 12.26 -15.57 16.62
N VAL A 188 11.75 -14.50 17.24
CA VAL A 188 12.43 -13.19 17.28
C VAL A 188 13.74 -13.28 18.05
N LYS A 189 13.75 -13.95 19.20
CA LYS A 189 14.94 -14.12 20.02
C LYS A 189 16.04 -14.89 19.27
N GLU A 190 15.69 -15.97 18.58
CA GLU A 190 16.66 -16.72 17.77
C GLU A 190 17.30 -15.87 16.67
N LEU A 191 16.52 -14.99 16.01
CA LEU A 191 17.05 -14.02 15.04
C LEU A 191 18.03 -13.05 15.70
N GLN A 192 17.65 -12.47 16.84
CA GLN A 192 18.48 -11.51 17.57
C GLN A 192 19.76 -12.13 18.12
N ASP A 193 19.67 -13.32 18.73
CA ASP A 193 20.82 -14.08 19.24
C ASP A 193 21.78 -14.47 18.10
N GLY A 194 21.27 -14.65 16.88
CA GLY A 194 22.04 -14.90 15.67
C GLY A 194 22.55 -13.64 14.94
N GLY A 195 22.43 -12.45 15.53
CA GLY A 195 22.99 -11.20 14.99
C GLY A 195 22.08 -10.41 14.05
N VAL A 196 20.82 -10.81 13.87
CA VAL A 196 19.84 -10.06 13.08
C VAL A 196 19.21 -8.95 13.93
N GLU A 197 19.20 -7.72 13.43
CA GLU A 197 18.53 -6.61 14.11
C GLU A 197 17.03 -6.65 13.81
N VAL A 198 16.20 -6.91 14.82
CA VAL A 198 14.74 -7.02 14.64
C VAL A 198 14.03 -5.94 15.45
N TYR A 199 13.16 -5.16 14.80
CA TYR A 199 12.30 -4.17 15.45
C TYR A 199 10.85 -4.27 14.97
N PHE A 200 9.93 -3.91 15.86
CA PHE A 200 8.50 -3.83 15.53
C PHE A 200 8.05 -2.39 15.32
N PHE A 201 7.39 -2.13 14.20
CA PHE A 201 6.75 -0.85 13.95
C PHE A 201 5.47 -0.73 14.79
N LEU A 202 5.45 0.27 15.68
CA LEU A 202 4.32 0.61 16.56
C LEU A 202 3.61 -0.62 17.15
N PRO A 203 4.26 -1.39 18.05
CA PRO A 203 3.66 -2.57 18.66
C PRO A 203 2.38 -2.24 19.44
N PRO A 204 1.46 -3.20 19.63
CA PRO A 204 0.07 -2.92 20.03
C PRO A 204 -0.05 -2.10 21.32
N LEU A 205 0.77 -2.39 22.33
CA LEU A 205 0.78 -1.62 23.59
C LEU A 205 1.19 -0.16 23.36
N ILE A 206 2.28 0.07 22.60
CA ILE A 206 2.75 1.43 22.26
C ILE A 206 1.72 2.13 21.38
N ALA A 207 1.17 1.44 20.39
CA ALA A 207 0.15 1.98 19.49
C ALA A 207 -1.13 2.38 20.24
N THR A 208 -1.55 1.60 21.23
CA THR A 208 -2.74 1.88 22.04
C THR A 208 -2.49 3.06 22.99
N LEU A 209 -1.35 3.06 23.71
CA LEU A 209 -0.99 4.15 24.63
C LEU A 209 -0.79 5.48 23.90
N ASP A 210 -0.13 5.46 22.74
CA ASP A 210 0.06 6.64 21.90
C ASP A 210 -1.16 6.96 21.02
N ARG A 211 -2.23 6.15 21.06
CA ARG A 211 -3.43 6.23 20.20
C ARG A 211 -3.10 6.39 18.71
N ARG A 212 -2.19 5.54 18.23
CA ARG A 212 -1.69 5.42 16.85
C ARG A 212 -2.05 4.06 16.26
N VAL A 213 -3.13 3.43 16.75
CA VAL A 213 -3.57 2.10 16.32
C VAL A 213 -3.90 2.10 14.81
N ASN A 214 -4.45 3.19 14.30
CA ASN A 214 -4.74 3.34 12.88
C ASN A 214 -3.53 3.46 11.96
N TYR A 215 -2.36 3.84 12.50
CA TYR A 215 -1.15 4.00 11.70
C TYR A 215 -0.38 2.69 11.70
N ARG A 216 -0.42 1.97 10.58
CA ARG A 216 0.28 0.69 10.38
C ARG A 216 1.31 0.83 9.27
N ASN A 217 2.43 0.13 9.41
CA ASN A 217 3.37 0.01 8.30
C ASN A 217 2.89 -1.11 7.39
N HIS A 218 2.38 -0.74 6.22
CA HIS A 218 1.87 -1.68 5.23
C HIS A 218 2.83 -1.83 4.05
N ARG A 219 4.04 -1.27 4.13
CA ARG A 219 5.09 -1.47 3.15
C ARG A 219 5.65 -2.89 3.25
N LYS A 220 6.06 -3.44 2.11
CA LYS A 220 6.77 -4.71 2.00
C LYS A 220 7.98 -4.45 1.12
N ILE A 221 9.14 -4.30 1.74
CA ILE A 221 10.39 -3.95 1.06
C ILE A 221 11.42 -5.02 1.39
N LEU A 222 12.22 -5.39 0.40
CA LEU A 222 13.52 -6.03 0.61
C LEU A 222 14.54 -5.25 -0.21
N VAL A 223 15.61 -4.78 0.43
CA VAL A 223 16.79 -4.20 -0.23
C VAL A 223 18.00 -5.05 0.11
N VAL A 224 18.75 -5.43 -0.92
CA VAL A 224 19.99 -6.20 -0.82
C VAL A 224 21.13 -5.35 -1.35
N ASP A 225 22.12 -5.09 -0.47
CA ASP A 225 23.33 -4.31 -0.72
C ASP A 225 23.08 -2.92 -1.34
N GLY A 226 21.86 -2.38 -1.22
CA GLY A 226 21.48 -1.13 -1.86
C GLY A 226 21.39 -1.19 -3.39
N THR A 227 21.53 -2.38 -4.02
CA THR A 227 21.59 -2.55 -5.49
C THR A 227 20.41 -3.29 -6.08
N VAL A 228 19.76 -4.16 -5.30
CA VAL A 228 18.56 -4.90 -5.69
C VAL A 228 17.47 -4.64 -4.67
N GLY A 229 16.29 -4.24 -5.15
CA GLY A 229 15.11 -3.95 -4.35
C GLY A 229 13.91 -4.78 -4.75
N PHE A 230 13.01 -5.01 -3.80
CA PHE A 230 11.71 -5.65 -4.03
C PHE A 230 10.59 -4.82 -3.40
N ILE A 231 9.48 -4.70 -4.12
CA ILE A 231 8.25 -4.02 -3.68
C ILE A 231 7.01 -4.68 -4.28
N GLY A 232 5.95 -4.86 -3.49
CA GLY A 232 4.68 -5.39 -3.98
C GLY A 232 3.71 -5.78 -2.86
N GLY A 233 2.65 -6.53 -3.18
CA GLY A 233 1.56 -6.81 -2.24
C GLY A 233 1.79 -7.95 -1.25
N LEU A 234 2.77 -8.83 -1.51
CA LEU A 234 3.01 -10.06 -0.74
C LEU A 234 3.63 -9.78 0.64
N ASN A 235 3.07 -10.39 1.68
CA ASN A 235 3.73 -10.49 2.99
C ASN A 235 4.47 -11.84 3.11
N VAL A 236 5.03 -12.16 4.29
CA VAL A 236 5.72 -13.44 4.54
C VAL A 236 4.82 -14.39 5.33
N GLY A 237 4.37 -15.46 4.66
CA GLY A 237 3.56 -16.53 5.22
C GLY A 237 3.17 -17.59 4.18
N ASP A 238 2.85 -18.79 4.63
CA ASP A 238 2.51 -19.93 3.77
C ASP A 238 1.20 -19.69 2.99
N GLU A 239 0.30 -18.82 3.47
CA GLU A 239 -0.91 -18.46 2.72
C GLU A 239 -0.60 -17.80 1.36
N TYR A 240 0.52 -17.08 1.27
CA TYR A 240 0.97 -16.40 0.06
C TYR A 240 1.58 -17.35 -0.97
N LEU A 241 1.90 -18.59 -0.56
CA LEU A 241 2.25 -19.71 -1.43
C LEU A 241 1.02 -20.48 -1.91
N GLY A 242 -0.19 -20.04 -1.53
CA GLY A 242 -1.44 -20.74 -1.85
C GLY A 242 -1.71 -21.95 -0.96
N LEU A 243 -1.07 -22.03 0.21
CA LEU A 243 -1.25 -23.14 1.17
C LEU A 243 -2.41 -22.90 2.15
N ASP A 244 -3.16 -21.81 2.00
CA ASP A 244 -4.40 -21.58 2.74
C ASP A 244 -5.55 -22.37 2.10
N GLY A 245 -6.13 -23.32 2.84
CA GLY A 245 -7.18 -24.20 2.32
C GLY A 245 -8.50 -23.51 1.97
N LYS A 246 -8.72 -22.27 2.40
CA LYS A 246 -9.94 -21.50 2.12
C LYS A 246 -9.76 -20.54 0.94
N LEU A 247 -8.62 -19.83 0.87
CA LEU A 247 -8.34 -18.83 -0.15
C LEU A 247 -7.69 -19.45 -1.40
N GLY A 248 -7.02 -20.60 -1.26
CA GLY A 248 -6.40 -21.31 -2.37
C GLY A 248 -5.28 -20.50 -3.04
N TYR A 249 -5.24 -20.50 -4.37
CA TYR A 249 -4.21 -19.81 -5.14
C TYR A 249 -4.15 -18.31 -4.80
N TRP A 250 -2.99 -17.85 -4.33
CA TRP A 250 -2.76 -16.44 -3.99
C TRP A 250 -2.13 -15.69 -5.18
N ARG A 251 -2.93 -14.87 -5.86
CA ARG A 251 -2.50 -14.07 -7.00
C ARG A 251 -2.13 -12.67 -6.52
N ASP A 252 -0.85 -12.31 -6.61
CA ASP A 252 -0.36 -10.98 -6.23
C ASP A 252 0.78 -10.53 -7.16
N THR A 253 1.11 -9.25 -7.20
CA THR A 253 2.15 -8.70 -8.07
C THR A 253 3.25 -8.05 -7.23
N HIS A 254 4.49 -8.44 -7.53
CA HIS A 254 5.71 -7.90 -6.94
C HIS A 254 6.67 -7.47 -8.03
N LEU A 255 7.49 -6.47 -7.76
CA LEU A 255 8.58 -6.04 -8.64
C LEU A 255 9.90 -6.38 -7.98
N GLN A 256 10.80 -7.00 -8.74
CA GLN A 256 12.23 -6.94 -8.49
C GLN A 256 12.80 -5.78 -9.31
N ILE A 257 13.55 -4.90 -8.66
CA ILE A 257 14.11 -3.68 -9.25
C ILE A 257 15.62 -3.68 -9.05
N SER A 258 16.37 -3.32 -10.07
CA SER A 258 17.79 -3.01 -9.98
C SER A 258 18.06 -1.65 -10.61
N GLY A 259 18.85 -0.81 -9.96
CA GLY A 259 19.14 0.55 -10.41
C GLY A 259 18.69 1.62 -9.42
N ASP A 260 18.64 2.86 -9.87
CA ASP A 260 18.57 4.05 -9.00
C ASP A 260 17.29 4.17 -8.17
N ALA A 261 16.19 3.56 -8.60
CA ALA A 261 14.98 3.43 -7.81
C ALA A 261 15.23 2.71 -6.46
N VAL A 262 16.24 1.83 -6.38
CA VAL A 262 16.59 1.11 -5.15
C VAL A 262 17.10 2.07 -4.06
N TYR A 263 17.70 3.21 -4.41
CA TYR A 263 18.07 4.23 -3.42
C TYR A 263 16.85 4.76 -2.65
N PHE A 264 15.70 4.85 -3.32
CA PHE A 264 14.47 5.38 -2.74
C PHE A 264 13.70 4.32 -1.95
N LEU A 265 13.79 3.04 -2.35
CA LEU A 265 13.37 1.91 -1.51
C LEU A 265 14.19 1.85 -0.21
N GLN A 266 15.51 1.96 -0.33
CA GLN A 266 16.45 2.00 0.79
C GLN A 266 16.12 3.14 1.75
N ASN A 267 15.95 4.35 1.21
CA ASN A 267 15.65 5.52 2.03
C ASN A 267 14.32 5.39 2.79
N ALA A 268 13.29 4.84 2.16
CA ALA A 268 12.02 4.59 2.84
C ALA A 268 12.17 3.56 3.97
N PHE A 269 12.88 2.46 3.73
CA PHE A 269 13.20 1.50 4.78
C PHE A 269 13.95 2.15 5.95
N LEU A 270 14.96 2.98 5.68
CA LEU A 270 15.74 3.64 6.74
C LEU A 270 14.92 4.68 7.52
N ALA A 271 13.96 5.35 6.87
CA ALA A 271 13.00 6.21 7.54
C ALA A 271 12.11 5.42 8.50
N ASP A 272 11.60 4.26 8.06
CA ASP A 272 10.79 3.37 8.88
C ASP A 272 11.62 2.72 9.99
N TRP A 273 12.87 2.38 9.73
CA TRP A 273 13.84 1.90 10.71
C TRP A 273 14.00 2.91 11.83
N ARG A 274 14.20 4.18 11.50
CA ARG A 274 14.31 5.26 12.49
C ARG A 274 13.03 5.42 13.31
N LEU A 275 11.87 5.23 12.70
CA LEU A 275 10.58 5.29 13.41
C LEU A 275 10.38 4.10 14.36
N ALA A 276 10.82 2.91 13.96
CA ALA A 276 10.67 1.67 14.73
C ALA A 276 11.72 1.51 15.83
N SER A 277 13.00 1.69 15.51
CA SER A 277 14.13 1.48 16.43
C SER A 277 14.55 2.73 17.19
N GLY A 278 14.23 3.92 16.67
CA GLY A 278 14.76 5.20 17.16
C GLY A 278 16.21 5.47 16.73
N GLN A 279 16.88 4.50 16.11
CA GLN A 279 18.27 4.62 15.65
C GLN A 279 18.34 5.40 14.35
N ARG A 280 19.43 6.13 14.16
CA ARG A 280 19.73 6.79 12.89
C ARG A 280 20.81 6.00 12.18
N VAL A 281 20.51 5.57 10.97
CA VAL A 281 21.43 4.87 10.08
C VAL A 281 21.52 5.73 8.82
N ASN A 282 22.67 6.36 8.62
CA ASN A 282 22.92 7.26 7.49
C ASN A 282 24.40 7.11 7.10
N HIS A 283 24.71 5.99 6.45
CA HIS A 283 26.06 5.65 6.02
C HIS A 283 26.15 5.76 4.49
N PRO A 284 27.12 6.52 3.95
CA PRO A 284 27.33 6.67 2.50
C PRO A 284 27.43 5.34 1.74
N GLU A 285 27.88 4.28 2.41
CA GLU A 285 28.10 2.92 1.89
C GLU A 285 26.79 2.19 1.56
N LEU A 286 25.68 2.59 2.19
CA LEU A 286 24.34 2.02 1.92
C LEU A 286 23.77 2.42 0.55
N TYR A 287 24.47 3.30 -0.15
CA TYR A 287 24.11 3.87 -1.45
C TYR A 287 25.28 3.69 -2.41
N PRO A 288 25.59 2.45 -2.83
CA PRO A 288 26.65 2.19 -3.79
C PRO A 288 26.28 2.73 -5.16
N GLN A 289 27.26 3.14 -5.96
CA GLN A 289 26.99 3.61 -7.32
C GLN A 289 26.41 2.47 -8.19
N HIS A 290 25.29 2.74 -8.85
CA HIS A 290 24.72 1.79 -9.80
C HIS A 290 25.36 1.89 -11.16
N HIS A 291 25.64 0.73 -11.75
CA HIS A 291 26.08 0.63 -13.15
C HIS A 291 24.88 0.20 -13.99
N CYS A 292 24.26 1.15 -14.67
CA CYS A 292 23.01 0.96 -15.39
C CYS A 292 23.12 -0.17 -16.42
N ARG A 293 22.26 -1.19 -16.27
CA ARG A 293 22.05 -2.22 -17.30
C ARG A 293 20.71 -2.06 -18.03
N GLY A 294 19.86 -1.16 -17.54
CA GLY A 294 18.57 -0.82 -18.13
C GLY A 294 18.38 0.70 -18.11
N SER A 295 17.40 1.14 -18.89
CA SER A 295 17.06 2.55 -19.10
C SER A 295 15.61 2.85 -18.73
N GLU A 296 14.97 1.98 -17.93
CA GLU A 296 13.58 2.17 -17.51
C GLU A 296 13.48 3.34 -16.54
N GLN A 297 12.46 4.17 -16.76
CA GLN A 297 12.07 5.25 -15.89
C GLN A 297 11.11 4.71 -14.82
N VAL A 298 11.51 4.88 -13.56
CA VAL A 298 10.78 4.39 -12.39
C VAL A 298 10.76 5.46 -11.30
N GLN A 299 9.61 5.64 -10.67
CA GLN A 299 9.48 6.46 -9.46
C GLN A 299 8.97 5.61 -8.30
N ILE A 300 9.64 5.70 -7.15
CA ILE A 300 9.17 5.09 -5.91
C ILE A 300 8.37 6.11 -5.11
N LEU A 301 7.06 6.02 -5.19
CA LEU A 301 6.15 6.91 -4.48
C LEU A 301 5.80 6.34 -3.12
N THR A 302 6.10 7.08 -2.06
CA THR A 302 5.67 6.75 -0.69
C THR A 302 4.48 7.62 -0.29
N SER A 303 3.61 7.07 0.55
CA SER A 303 2.56 7.84 1.23
C SER A 303 2.46 7.40 2.68
N GLY A 304 1.97 8.27 3.54
CA GLY A 304 1.83 7.99 4.96
C GLY A 304 1.42 9.19 5.79
N PRO A 305 0.96 8.97 7.04
CA PRO A 305 0.52 10.03 7.96
C PRO A 305 1.68 10.95 8.41
N ASP A 306 2.92 10.60 8.08
CA ASP A 306 4.14 11.36 8.30
C ASP A 306 4.50 12.30 7.14
N GLN A 307 3.72 12.33 6.06
CA GLN A 307 3.95 13.18 4.89
C GLN A 307 2.98 14.37 4.83
N HIS A 308 3.26 15.32 3.93
CA HIS A 308 2.40 16.49 3.74
C HIS A 308 1.17 16.19 2.90
N TRP A 309 1.37 15.46 1.81
CA TRP A 309 0.40 15.12 0.79
C TRP A 309 0.03 13.64 0.90
N ASP A 310 -1.20 13.29 0.53
CA ASP A 310 -1.63 11.91 0.42
C ASP A 310 -1.21 11.40 -0.99
N ALA A 311 0.10 11.35 -1.22
CA ALA A 311 0.70 11.34 -2.56
C ALA A 311 0.23 10.20 -3.48
N ILE A 312 0.01 8.99 -2.97
CA ILE A 312 -0.50 7.87 -3.78
C ILE A 312 -1.94 8.14 -4.25
N GLN A 313 -2.78 8.74 -3.41
CA GLN A 313 -4.14 9.11 -3.77
C GLN A 313 -4.15 10.19 -4.86
N GLU A 314 -3.32 11.23 -4.69
CA GLU A 314 -3.21 12.33 -5.66
C GLU A 314 -2.65 11.84 -7.01
N MET A 315 -1.66 10.94 -6.98
CA MET A 315 -1.13 10.28 -8.17
C MET A 315 -2.22 9.48 -8.89
N CYS A 316 -2.96 8.64 -8.17
CA CYS A 316 -4.05 7.87 -8.76
C CYS A 316 -5.11 8.79 -9.40
N PHE A 317 -5.50 9.86 -8.70
CA PHE A 317 -6.46 10.84 -9.21
C PHE A 317 -5.93 11.53 -10.47
N GLY A 318 -4.69 12.03 -10.43
CA GLY A 318 -4.06 12.71 -11.55
C GLY A 318 -3.96 11.83 -12.79
N ALA A 319 -3.54 10.57 -12.62
CA ALA A 319 -3.43 9.60 -13.71
C ALA A 319 -4.80 9.29 -14.33
N ILE A 320 -5.81 8.98 -13.51
CA ILE A 320 -7.18 8.70 -13.97
C ILE A 320 -7.78 9.91 -14.69
N ALA A 321 -7.54 11.12 -14.20
CA ALA A 321 -8.10 12.34 -14.77
C ALA A 321 -7.56 12.69 -16.17
N VAL A 322 -6.36 12.21 -16.53
CA VAL A 322 -5.77 12.45 -17.86
C VAL A 322 -5.89 11.26 -18.82
N ALA A 323 -6.52 10.16 -18.38
CA ALA A 323 -6.71 8.96 -19.18
C ALA A 323 -7.52 9.26 -20.45
N LYS A 324 -7.06 8.71 -21.59
CA LYS A 324 -7.64 8.93 -22.91
C LYS A 324 -8.28 7.67 -23.50
N ARG A 325 -7.78 6.48 -23.16
CA ARG A 325 -8.15 5.21 -23.81
C ARG A 325 -8.66 4.18 -22.82
N ARG A 326 -7.88 3.85 -21.79
CA ARG A 326 -8.20 2.80 -20.81
C ARG A 326 -7.69 3.08 -19.41
N ILE A 327 -8.42 2.59 -18.42
CA ILE A 327 -8.03 2.49 -17.02
C ILE A 327 -8.31 1.06 -16.57
N TRP A 328 -7.26 0.32 -16.22
CA TRP A 328 -7.38 -1.03 -15.69
C TRP A 328 -6.89 -1.07 -14.25
N ILE A 329 -7.71 -1.57 -13.33
CA ILE A 329 -7.41 -1.61 -11.90
C ILE A 329 -7.58 -3.03 -11.39
N THR A 330 -6.61 -3.52 -10.64
CA THR A 330 -6.75 -4.71 -9.79
C THR A 330 -6.50 -4.30 -8.36
N SER A 331 -7.46 -4.59 -7.47
CA SER A 331 -7.31 -4.32 -6.04
C SER A 331 -8.14 -5.33 -5.24
N PRO A 332 -7.60 -5.93 -4.16
CA PRO A 332 -8.41 -6.79 -3.29
C PRO A 332 -9.52 -6.01 -2.59
N TYR A 333 -9.25 -4.75 -2.25
CA TYR A 333 -10.17 -3.86 -1.57
C TYR A 333 -10.42 -2.65 -2.46
N PHE A 334 -11.66 -2.48 -2.90
CA PHE A 334 -12.07 -1.39 -3.77
C PHE A 334 -13.08 -0.51 -3.02
N ILE A 335 -12.55 0.43 -2.22
CA ILE A 335 -13.32 1.35 -1.38
C ILE A 335 -12.80 2.77 -1.69
N PRO A 336 -12.95 3.24 -2.94
CA PRO A 336 -12.33 4.49 -3.37
C PRO A 336 -12.86 5.68 -2.56
N ASP A 337 -11.99 6.66 -2.34
CA ASP A 337 -12.44 7.95 -1.82
C ASP A 337 -13.34 8.68 -2.84
N PRO A 338 -14.13 9.69 -2.42
CA PRO A 338 -15.03 10.40 -3.34
C PRO A 338 -14.32 10.96 -4.57
N SER A 339 -13.06 11.37 -4.45
CA SER A 339 -12.28 11.96 -5.56
C SER A 339 -11.95 10.90 -6.61
N ILE A 340 -11.39 9.76 -6.20
CA ILE A 340 -11.11 8.62 -7.11
C ILE A 340 -12.41 8.06 -7.69
N TYR A 341 -13.45 7.88 -6.87
CA TYR A 341 -14.75 7.41 -7.33
C TYR A 341 -15.30 8.30 -8.46
N ASN A 342 -15.29 9.61 -8.26
CA ASN A 342 -15.77 10.57 -9.26
C ASN A 342 -14.86 10.62 -10.49
N ALA A 343 -13.55 10.49 -10.33
CA ALA A 343 -12.61 10.46 -11.45
C ALA A 343 -12.85 9.23 -12.35
N ILE A 344 -12.99 8.03 -11.74
CA ILE A 344 -13.32 6.79 -12.45
C ILE A 344 -14.66 6.92 -13.17
N LYS A 345 -15.68 7.41 -12.47
CA LYS A 345 -17.02 7.62 -13.03
C LYS A 345 -16.99 8.59 -14.21
N THR A 346 -16.27 9.69 -14.07
CA THR A 346 -16.15 10.71 -15.13
C THR A 346 -15.44 10.15 -16.34
N ALA A 347 -14.31 9.46 -16.16
CA ALA A 347 -13.59 8.83 -17.25
C ALA A 347 -14.47 7.83 -18.03
N ALA A 348 -15.21 6.96 -17.32
CA ALA A 348 -16.12 6.00 -17.94
C ALA A 348 -17.24 6.67 -18.75
N VAL A 349 -17.89 7.69 -18.18
CA VAL A 349 -18.94 8.46 -18.87
C VAL A 349 -18.40 9.23 -20.07
N SER A 350 -17.13 9.67 -20.01
CA SER A 350 -16.42 10.30 -21.12
C SER A 350 -15.97 9.34 -22.23
N GLY A 351 -16.23 8.03 -22.08
CA GLY A 351 -15.93 7.02 -23.10
C GLY A 351 -14.58 6.30 -22.94
N VAL A 352 -13.86 6.55 -21.84
CA VAL A 352 -12.64 5.78 -21.50
C VAL A 352 -13.04 4.38 -21.05
N GLU A 353 -12.35 3.34 -21.55
CA GLU A 353 -12.61 1.97 -21.10
C GLU A 353 -12.11 1.79 -19.66
N VAL A 354 -13.01 1.48 -18.72
CA VAL A 354 -12.61 1.19 -17.34
C VAL A 354 -12.93 -0.25 -16.98
N ASN A 355 -11.90 -1.05 -16.71
CA ASN A 355 -12.02 -2.43 -16.24
C ASN A 355 -11.43 -2.59 -14.84
N ILE A 356 -12.18 -3.18 -13.92
CA ILE A 356 -11.76 -3.36 -12.53
C ILE A 356 -11.90 -4.83 -12.13
N ILE A 357 -10.79 -5.45 -11.74
CA ILE A 357 -10.76 -6.80 -11.17
C ILE A 357 -10.76 -6.70 -9.65
N ILE A 358 -11.72 -7.36 -9.03
CA ILE A 358 -11.85 -7.52 -7.58
C ILE A 358 -11.94 -9.01 -7.23
N PRO A 359 -11.65 -9.41 -5.98
CA PRO A 359 -11.78 -10.80 -5.56
C PRO A 359 -13.22 -11.33 -5.63
N HIS A 360 -13.39 -12.58 -6.08
CA HIS A 360 -14.62 -13.33 -5.81
C HIS A 360 -14.70 -13.70 -4.32
N GLU A 361 -13.67 -14.34 -3.79
CA GLU A 361 -13.53 -14.66 -2.35
C GLU A 361 -12.63 -13.65 -1.64
N SER A 362 -12.96 -13.29 -0.40
CA SER A 362 -12.19 -12.32 0.39
C SER A 362 -11.90 -12.85 1.79
N ASP A 363 -10.74 -12.47 2.30
CA ASP A 363 -10.30 -12.65 3.68
C ASP A 363 -11.12 -11.84 4.70
N SER A 364 -11.81 -10.76 4.28
CA SER A 364 -12.66 -9.94 5.13
C SER A 364 -14.06 -9.69 4.56
N ARG A 365 -15.08 -10.23 5.25
CA ARG A 365 -16.49 -10.06 4.85
C ARG A 365 -16.96 -8.60 4.86
N ILE A 366 -16.52 -7.82 5.86
CA ILE A 366 -16.90 -6.41 5.99
C ILE A 366 -16.33 -5.60 4.82
N VAL A 367 -15.07 -5.84 4.48
CA VAL A 367 -14.39 -5.15 3.37
C VAL A 367 -15.01 -5.56 2.04
N LYS A 368 -15.32 -6.85 1.83
CA LYS A 368 -16.05 -7.32 0.64
C LYS A 368 -17.40 -6.61 0.47
N LEU A 369 -18.21 -6.52 1.53
CA LEU A 369 -19.50 -5.82 1.49
C LEU A 369 -19.34 -4.32 1.23
N ALA A 370 -18.34 -3.69 1.84
CA ALA A 370 -18.03 -2.29 1.56
C ALA A 370 -17.61 -2.09 0.10
N SER A 371 -16.77 -2.95 -0.47
CA SER A 371 -16.37 -2.85 -1.88
C SER A 371 -17.53 -3.02 -2.84
N LEU A 372 -18.39 -4.03 -2.62
CA LEU A 372 -19.57 -4.27 -3.44
C LEU A 372 -20.58 -3.10 -3.42
N SER A 373 -20.57 -2.28 -2.37
CA SER A 373 -21.45 -1.11 -2.24
C SER A 373 -21.18 0.00 -3.28
N TYR A 374 -20.01 0.01 -3.92
CA TYR A 374 -19.65 0.98 -4.97
C TYR A 374 -19.90 0.45 -6.39
N VAL A 375 -20.05 -0.87 -6.55
CA VAL A 375 -20.06 -1.55 -7.85
C VAL A 375 -21.27 -1.15 -8.68
N GLU A 376 -22.48 -1.15 -8.11
CA GLU A 376 -23.72 -0.89 -8.86
C GLU A 376 -23.71 0.48 -9.57
N GLU A 377 -23.33 1.55 -8.85
CA GLU A 377 -23.31 2.91 -9.39
C GLU A 377 -22.25 3.09 -10.49
N LEU A 378 -21.10 2.42 -10.35
CA LEU A 378 -20.02 2.48 -11.34
C LEU A 378 -20.34 1.63 -12.58
N LEU A 379 -20.97 0.46 -12.41
CA LEU A 379 -21.50 -0.34 -13.52
C LEU A 379 -22.51 0.47 -14.35
N GLN A 380 -23.42 1.21 -13.69
CA GLN A 380 -24.35 2.11 -14.37
C GLN A 380 -23.66 3.23 -15.16
N SER A 381 -22.45 3.60 -14.77
CA SER A 381 -21.65 4.66 -15.41
C SER A 381 -20.77 4.15 -16.55
N GLY A 382 -20.83 2.84 -16.87
CA GLY A 382 -20.06 2.23 -17.96
C GLY A 382 -18.76 1.51 -17.53
N VAL A 383 -18.42 1.53 -16.24
CA VAL A 383 -17.30 0.74 -15.71
C VAL A 383 -17.63 -0.74 -15.80
N LYS A 384 -16.66 -1.59 -16.13
CA LYS A 384 -16.81 -3.05 -16.13
C LYS A 384 -16.09 -3.64 -14.92
N PHE A 385 -16.83 -4.40 -14.10
CA PHE A 385 -16.25 -5.14 -12.98
C PHE A 385 -16.16 -6.62 -13.27
N TYR A 386 -15.09 -7.24 -12.78
CA TYR A 386 -14.82 -8.66 -12.91
C TYR A 386 -14.42 -9.23 -11.55
N GLN A 387 -14.96 -10.40 -11.20
CA GLN A 387 -14.62 -11.13 -10.00
C GLN A 387 -13.64 -12.25 -10.35
N TYR A 388 -12.45 -12.24 -9.76
CA TYR A 388 -11.44 -13.27 -9.97
C TYR A 388 -11.83 -14.58 -9.28
N GLU A 389 -11.90 -15.69 -10.01
CA GLU A 389 -12.45 -16.97 -9.52
C GLU A 389 -11.40 -18.07 -9.27
N LYS A 390 -10.18 -17.95 -9.80
CA LYS A 390 -9.12 -18.96 -9.62
C LYS A 390 -8.60 -19.09 -8.18
N GLY A 391 -8.80 -18.07 -7.35
CA GLY A 391 -8.34 -18.02 -5.96
C GLY A 391 -8.53 -16.62 -5.36
N PHE A 392 -7.61 -16.18 -4.52
CA PHE A 392 -7.62 -14.83 -3.97
C PHE A 392 -6.68 -13.90 -4.74
N ILE A 393 -7.24 -12.87 -5.38
CA ILE A 393 -6.45 -11.81 -6.02
C ILE A 393 -6.18 -10.67 -5.04
N HIS A 394 -4.91 -10.48 -4.73
CA HIS A 394 -4.40 -9.48 -3.79
C HIS A 394 -3.42 -8.51 -4.45
N ALA A 395 -3.32 -8.50 -5.79
CA ALA A 395 -2.53 -7.52 -6.52
C ALA A 395 -3.09 -6.09 -6.34
N LYS A 396 -2.20 -5.10 -6.28
CA LYS A 396 -2.53 -3.66 -6.28
C LYS A 396 -1.89 -3.02 -7.50
N VAL A 397 -2.61 -3.07 -8.61
CA VAL A 397 -2.11 -2.65 -9.92
C VAL A 397 -3.09 -1.68 -10.54
N MET A 398 -2.57 -0.57 -11.07
CA MET A 398 -3.34 0.35 -11.91
C MET A 398 -2.56 0.58 -13.21
N ILE A 399 -3.22 0.50 -14.34
CA ILE A 399 -2.67 0.77 -15.67
C ILE A 399 -3.53 1.86 -16.29
N VAL A 400 -2.91 2.94 -16.71
CA VAL A 400 -3.59 4.04 -17.41
C VAL A 400 -2.97 4.17 -18.78
N ASP A 401 -3.78 3.92 -19.81
CA ASP A 401 -3.37 3.93 -21.22
C ASP A 401 -2.10 3.11 -21.47
N ASP A 402 -1.19 3.65 -22.28
CA ASP A 402 0.22 3.31 -22.30
C ASP A 402 1.04 4.39 -21.58
N LEU A 403 0.40 5.21 -20.72
CA LEU A 403 1.00 6.36 -20.05
C LEU A 403 1.80 5.92 -18.83
N LEU A 404 1.19 5.17 -17.92
CA LEU A 404 1.86 4.65 -16.73
C LEU A 404 1.20 3.37 -16.22
N ALA A 405 1.97 2.59 -15.48
CA ALA A 405 1.46 1.50 -14.66
C ALA A 405 2.02 1.56 -13.25
N THR A 406 1.28 1.05 -12.27
CA THR A 406 1.69 1.05 -10.87
C THR A 406 1.65 -0.35 -10.28
N VAL A 407 2.61 -0.65 -9.41
CA VAL A 407 2.64 -1.85 -8.56
C VAL A 407 3.09 -1.44 -7.17
N GLY A 408 2.38 -1.85 -6.14
CA GLY A 408 2.72 -1.43 -4.79
C GLY A 408 1.98 -2.17 -3.69
N THR A 409 1.90 -1.50 -2.55
CA THR A 409 1.28 -2.03 -1.33
C THR A 409 -0.10 -1.44 -1.07
N ALA A 410 -0.36 -0.25 -1.62
CA ALA A 410 -1.58 0.51 -1.42
C ALA A 410 -2.77 -0.11 -2.15
N ASN A 411 -3.80 -0.49 -1.41
CA ASN A 411 -5.09 -0.85 -2.00
C ASN A 411 -5.79 0.41 -2.53
N MET A 412 -6.81 0.20 -3.37
CA MET A 412 -7.73 1.25 -3.80
C MET A 412 -8.79 1.54 -2.70
N ASP A 413 -8.34 1.82 -1.48
CA ASP A 413 -9.18 2.09 -0.30
C ASP A 413 -8.74 3.33 0.51
N MET A 414 -9.65 3.84 1.34
CA MET A 414 -9.40 5.03 2.16
C MET A 414 -8.31 4.81 3.20
N ARG A 415 -8.17 3.58 3.73
CA ARG A 415 -7.13 3.27 4.71
C ARG A 415 -5.72 3.34 4.13
N SER A 416 -5.48 2.74 2.97
CA SER A 416 -4.20 2.84 2.26
C SER A 416 -3.90 4.28 1.86
N PHE A 417 -4.90 5.05 1.41
CA PHE A 417 -4.68 6.44 1.01
C PHE A 417 -4.37 7.40 2.17
N PHE A 418 -4.97 7.21 3.35
CA PHE A 418 -4.93 8.24 4.39
C PHE A 418 -4.30 7.79 5.71
N TYR A 419 -4.06 6.49 5.94
CA TYR A 419 -3.72 6.01 7.28
C TYR A 419 -2.48 5.15 7.33
N ASN A 420 -2.36 4.23 6.40
CA ASN A 420 -1.21 3.34 6.35
C ASN A 420 0.02 4.07 5.81
N PHE A 421 1.18 3.62 6.25
CA PHE A 421 2.41 3.86 5.50
C PHE A 421 2.39 2.89 4.33
N GLU A 422 2.36 3.43 3.11
CA GLU A 422 2.25 2.68 1.87
C GLU A 422 3.38 3.10 0.91
N MET A 423 3.57 2.30 -0.13
CA MET A 423 4.50 2.59 -1.20
C MET A 423 4.00 2.01 -2.52
N THR A 424 4.36 2.65 -3.62
CA THR A 424 4.02 2.23 -4.99
C THR A 424 5.14 2.60 -5.93
N ALA A 425 5.57 1.66 -6.77
CA ALA A 425 6.43 1.93 -7.90
C ALA A 425 5.56 2.34 -9.10
N ILE A 426 5.94 3.44 -9.75
CA ILE A 426 5.33 3.91 -10.99
C ILE A 426 6.30 3.60 -12.12
N LEU A 427 5.79 2.93 -13.15
CA LEU A 427 6.51 2.47 -14.33
C LEU A 427 6.03 3.30 -15.52
N PHE A 428 6.95 3.93 -16.23
CA PHE A 428 6.61 4.85 -17.32
C PHE A 428 6.85 4.25 -18.71
N ASP A 429 7.72 3.25 -18.84
CA ASP A 429 8.07 2.68 -20.16
C ASP A 429 7.09 1.62 -20.66
N GLN A 430 6.99 1.52 -21.99
CA GLN A 430 6.08 0.60 -22.68
C GLN A 430 6.28 -0.87 -22.29
N ALA A 431 7.53 -1.32 -22.11
CA ALA A 431 7.85 -2.72 -21.84
C ALA A 431 7.23 -3.22 -20.51
N PRO A 432 7.50 -2.59 -19.34
CA PRO A 432 6.84 -2.99 -18.10
C PRO A 432 5.32 -2.77 -18.13
N ILE A 433 4.82 -1.70 -18.75
CA ILE A 433 3.37 -1.46 -18.89
C ILE A 433 2.68 -2.58 -19.68
N SER A 434 3.29 -3.01 -20.80
CA SER A 434 2.77 -4.11 -21.63
C SER A 434 2.82 -5.43 -20.88
N ARG A 435 3.91 -5.69 -20.15
CA ARG A 435 4.04 -6.89 -19.32
C ARG A 435 2.93 -6.99 -18.26
N LEU A 436 2.59 -5.89 -17.59
CA LEU A 436 1.49 -5.83 -16.63
C LEU A 436 0.12 -5.92 -17.31
N SER A 437 -0.02 -5.34 -18.50
CA SER A 437 -1.23 -5.45 -19.32
C SER A 437 -1.53 -6.90 -19.70
N GLU A 438 -0.51 -7.67 -20.07
CA GLU A 438 -0.65 -9.12 -20.32
C GLU A 438 -1.11 -9.88 -19.08
N ASP A 439 -0.55 -9.57 -17.90
CA ASP A 439 -0.97 -10.19 -16.64
C ASP A 439 -2.41 -9.84 -16.31
N PHE A 440 -2.82 -8.58 -16.49
CA PHE A 440 -4.20 -8.16 -16.31
C PHE A 440 -5.16 -8.96 -17.21
N LEU A 441 -4.82 -9.16 -18.48
CA LEU A 441 -5.65 -9.94 -19.41
C LEU A 441 -5.71 -11.43 -19.03
N ARG A 442 -4.63 -12.01 -18.50
CA ARG A 442 -4.65 -13.37 -17.95
C ARG A 442 -5.55 -13.47 -16.73
N ASP A 443 -5.45 -12.51 -15.81
CA ASP A 443 -6.32 -12.46 -14.63
C ASP A 443 -7.79 -12.24 -15.03
N LEU A 444 -8.04 -11.45 -16.07
CA LEU A 444 -9.36 -11.23 -16.65
C LEU A 444 -9.97 -12.51 -17.23
N ALA A 445 -9.16 -13.35 -17.88
CA ALA A 445 -9.62 -14.65 -18.42
C ALA A 445 -10.02 -15.65 -17.32
N GLU A 446 -9.46 -15.51 -16.12
CA GLU A 446 -9.78 -16.26 -14.90
C GLU A 446 -10.85 -15.56 -14.04
N SER A 447 -11.50 -14.54 -14.60
CA SER A 447 -12.50 -13.72 -13.91
C SER A 447 -13.86 -13.78 -14.58
N ARG A 448 -14.91 -13.65 -13.76
CA ARG A 448 -16.29 -13.54 -14.20
C ARG A 448 -16.77 -12.09 -14.17
N ALA A 449 -17.31 -11.60 -15.28
CA ALA A 449 -17.91 -10.28 -15.35
C ALA A 449 -19.15 -10.16 -14.44
N ILE A 450 -19.27 -9.03 -13.74
CA ILE A 450 -20.46 -8.68 -12.96
C ILE A 450 -21.50 -8.06 -13.90
N ASP A 451 -22.56 -8.80 -14.20
CA ASP A 451 -23.69 -8.27 -14.97
C ASP A 451 -24.54 -7.30 -14.12
N LEU A 452 -24.77 -6.09 -14.65
CA LEU A 452 -25.52 -5.05 -13.95
C LEU A 452 -26.96 -5.48 -13.61
N LYS A 453 -27.66 -6.16 -14.52
CA LYS A 453 -29.06 -6.56 -14.30
C LYS A 453 -29.15 -7.63 -13.21
N ALA A 454 -28.24 -8.59 -13.21
CA ALA A 454 -28.13 -9.61 -12.18
C ALA A 454 -27.74 -8.99 -10.83
N PHE A 455 -26.75 -8.11 -10.80
CA PHE A 455 -26.27 -7.45 -9.59
C PHE A 455 -27.35 -6.56 -8.95
N ALA A 456 -28.12 -5.82 -9.75
CA ALA A 456 -29.23 -5.00 -9.26
C ALA A 456 -30.37 -5.83 -8.61
N ARG A 457 -30.49 -7.12 -8.95
CA ARG A 457 -31.50 -8.04 -8.41
C ARG A 457 -31.04 -8.83 -7.18
N ARG A 458 -29.85 -8.54 -6.65
CA ARG A 458 -29.32 -9.21 -5.46
C ARG A 458 -30.25 -9.06 -4.23
N PRO A 459 -30.20 -9.98 -3.26
CA PRO A 459 -31.12 -9.96 -2.12
C PRO A 459 -31.11 -8.64 -1.36
N LYS A 460 -32.29 -8.18 -0.92
CA LYS A 460 -32.44 -6.91 -0.17
C LYS A 460 -31.58 -6.86 1.10
N LEU A 461 -31.41 -8.00 1.77
CA LEU A 461 -30.55 -8.11 2.94
C LEU A 461 -29.08 -7.82 2.59
N GLN A 462 -28.58 -8.41 1.50
CA GLN A 462 -27.22 -8.15 1.03
C GLN A 462 -27.04 -6.66 0.71
N ARG A 463 -27.97 -6.06 -0.03
CA ARG A 463 -27.94 -4.62 -0.34
C ARG A 463 -27.95 -3.74 0.92
N GLY A 464 -28.74 -4.10 1.94
CA GLY A 464 -28.75 -3.39 3.22
C GLY A 464 -27.42 -3.47 3.96
N LEU A 465 -26.77 -4.64 3.96
CA LEU A 465 -25.45 -4.84 4.57
C LEU A 465 -24.34 -4.08 3.82
N GLU A 466 -24.37 -4.08 2.49
CA GLU A 466 -23.44 -3.29 1.66
C GLU A 466 -23.52 -1.79 2.01
N LEU A 467 -24.74 -1.24 2.13
CA LEU A 467 -24.96 0.16 2.50
C LEU A 467 -24.46 0.47 3.91
N LEU A 468 -24.70 -0.42 4.88
CA LEU A 468 -24.19 -0.27 6.24
C LEU A 468 -22.66 -0.28 6.26
N CYS A 469 -22.04 -1.19 5.50
CA CYS A 469 -20.58 -1.26 5.37
C CYS A 469 -20.00 -0.05 4.64
N ARG A 470 -20.70 0.56 3.68
CA ARG A 470 -20.30 1.81 3.01
C ARG A 470 -20.17 2.99 3.98
N LEU A 471 -21.01 3.04 5.02
CA LEU A 471 -20.91 4.06 6.07
C LEU A 471 -19.62 3.91 6.89
N LEU A 472 -19.02 2.72 6.91
CA LEU A 472 -17.76 2.43 7.59
C LEU A 472 -16.54 2.61 6.68
N SER A 473 -16.70 2.85 5.37
CA SER A 473 -15.61 3.05 4.42
C SER A 473 -14.48 3.99 4.89
N PRO A 474 -14.75 5.13 5.57
CA PRO A 474 -13.69 6.02 6.06
C PRO A 474 -12.76 5.41 7.11
N LEU A 475 -13.12 4.25 7.67
CA LEU A 475 -12.37 3.49 8.66
C LEU A 475 -11.74 2.21 8.08
N LEU A 476 -12.12 1.84 6.84
CA LEU A 476 -11.76 0.59 6.17
C LEU A 476 -10.62 0.77 5.19
#